data_AF-A0A1I2DM63-F1
#
_entry.id   AF-A0A1I2DM63-F1
#
_cell.length_a   1.000
_cell.length_b   1.000
_cell.length_c   1.000
_cell.angle_alpha   90.00
_cell.angle_beta   90.00
_cell.angle_gamma   90.00
#
_symmetry.space_group_name_H-M   'P 1'
#
loop_
_entity.id
_entity.type
_entity.pdbx_description
1 polymer ?
#
loop_
_entity_poly.entity_id
_entity_poly.type
_entity_poly.pdbx_seq_one_letter_code
_entity_poly.pdbx_strand_id
1 'polypeptide(L)'
;MVIRRQRLTGILLTLFFLVLAGLTIFSNTIQSVMLPKVTTEKPVKKTLSHFIKGDGMITPRQMTALVNESGWKAAKVHVHDNERVKKGQVLITFDSTKAQQQLLDEEARL
;
A
#
# COMPACT_ATOMS: atom_id res chain seq x y z
N MET A 1 -26.85 25.55 -87.36
CA MET A 1 -27.42 25.12 -86.05
C MET A 1 -26.49 24.13 -85.29
N VAL A 2 -25.16 24.25 -85.40
CA VAL A 2 -24.21 23.24 -84.88
C VAL A 2 -23.50 23.68 -83.58
N ILE A 3 -23.37 24.99 -83.35
CA ILE A 3 -22.68 25.57 -82.18
C ILE A 3 -23.41 25.26 -80.85
N ARG A 4 -24.74 25.14 -80.87
CA ARG A 4 -25.54 24.88 -79.66
C ARG A 4 -25.36 23.44 -79.14
N ARG A 5 -25.14 22.47 -80.03
CA ARG A 5 -24.87 21.06 -79.66
C ARG A 5 -23.49 20.88 -79.03
N GLN A 6 -22.46 21.55 -79.55
CA GLN A 6 -21.09 21.45 -79.03
C GLN A 6 -20.95 21.96 -77.58
N ARG A 7 -21.69 23.02 -77.21
CA ARG A 7 -21.70 23.53 -75.82
C ARG A 7 -22.37 22.57 -74.83
N LEU A 8 -23.44 21.88 -75.27
CA LEU A 8 -24.12 20.87 -74.46
C LEU A 8 -23.22 19.66 -74.19
N THR A 9 -22.47 19.19 -75.19
CA THR A 9 -21.53 18.07 -75.01
C THR A 9 -20.39 18.44 -74.05
N GLY A 10 -19.87 19.67 -74.14
CA GLY A 10 -18.86 20.18 -73.21
C GLY A 10 -19.38 20.22 -71.76
N ILE A 11 -20.58 20.75 -71.54
CA ILE A 11 -21.22 20.79 -70.22
C ILE A 11 -21.45 19.38 -69.67
N LEU A 12 -21.93 18.45 -70.51
CA LEU A 12 -22.18 17.07 -70.10
C LEU A 12 -20.87 16.34 -69.73
N LEU A 13 -19.79 16.60 -70.46
CA LEU A 13 -18.46 16.05 -70.15
C LEU A 13 -17.91 16.62 -68.83
N THR A 14 -18.02 17.95 -68.63
CA THR A 14 -17.59 18.58 -67.38
C THR A 14 -18.40 18.07 -66.19
N LEU A 15 -19.72 17.91 -66.37
CA LEU A 15 -20.59 17.33 -65.35
C LEU A 15 -20.18 15.88 -65.02
N PHE A 16 -19.87 15.08 -66.04
CA PHE A 16 -19.40 13.70 -65.87
C PHE A 16 -18.11 13.64 -65.04
N PHE A 17 -17.12 14.48 -65.35
CA PHE A 17 -15.87 14.53 -64.57
C PHE A 17 -16.09 15.04 -63.14
N LEU A 18 -16.99 16.01 -62.93
CA LEU A 18 -17.38 16.47 -61.60
C LEU A 18 -17.99 15.35 -60.76
N VAL A 19 -18.91 14.59 -61.34
CA VAL A 19 -19.54 13.44 -60.68
C VAL A 19 -18.50 12.36 -60.37
N LEU A 20 -17.59 12.06 -61.31
CA LEU A 20 -16.53 11.08 -61.11
C LEU A 20 -15.57 11.48 -59.98
N ALA A 21 -15.19 12.76 -59.91
CA ALA A 21 -14.35 13.30 -58.84
C ALA A 21 -15.03 13.20 -57.48
N GLY A 22 -16.33 13.54 -57.40
CA GLY A 22 -17.13 13.41 -56.18
C GLY A 22 -17.21 11.96 -55.70
N LEU A 23 -17.47 11.02 -56.61
CA LEU A 23 -17.56 9.59 -56.28
C LEU A 23 -16.21 9.00 -55.83
N THR A 24 -15.10 9.49 -56.40
CA THR A 24 -13.73 9.07 -56.04
C THR A 24 -13.38 9.49 -54.61
N ILE A 25 -13.68 10.73 -54.24
CA ILE A 25 -13.48 11.22 -52.87
C ILE A 25 -14.39 10.44 -51.92
N PHE A 26 -15.65 10.22 -52.28
CA PHE A 26 -16.60 9.46 -51.44
C PHE A 26 -16.12 8.04 -51.15
N SER A 27 -15.59 7.31 -52.14
CA SER A 27 -15.06 5.95 -51.96
C SER A 27 -13.89 5.90 -50.97
N ASN A 28 -12.92 6.80 -51.14
CA ASN A 28 -11.72 6.82 -50.29
C ASN A 28 -12.02 7.38 -48.89
N THR A 29 -12.82 8.45 -48.81
CA THR A 29 -13.19 9.08 -47.53
C THR A 29 -14.09 8.18 -46.70
N ILE A 30 -15.05 7.43 -47.27
CA ILE A 30 -15.87 6.50 -46.49
C ILE A 30 -15.03 5.36 -45.92
N GLN A 31 -14.12 4.79 -46.72
CA GLN A 31 -13.23 3.74 -46.23
C GLN A 31 -12.33 4.25 -45.09
N SER A 32 -11.82 5.47 -45.19
CA SER A 32 -10.99 6.10 -44.15
C SER A 32 -11.77 6.45 -42.87
N VAL A 33 -13.06 6.77 -42.94
CA VAL A 33 -13.88 7.15 -41.78
C VAL A 33 -14.39 5.92 -41.02
N MET A 34 -14.57 4.79 -41.71
CA MET A 34 -14.94 3.52 -41.08
C MET A 34 -13.77 2.84 -40.37
N LEU A 35 -12.54 3.35 -40.49
CA LEU A 35 -11.42 2.82 -39.74
C LEU A 35 -11.60 3.13 -38.24
N PRO A 36 -11.67 2.09 -37.38
CA PRO A 36 -11.77 2.29 -35.95
C PRO A 36 -10.53 3.03 -35.46
N LYS A 37 -10.72 4.20 -34.84
CA LYS A 37 -9.64 4.92 -34.18
C LYS A 37 -9.25 4.16 -32.92
N VAL A 38 -8.13 3.44 -32.98
CA VAL A 38 -7.56 2.73 -31.84
C VAL A 38 -6.41 3.54 -31.25
N THR A 39 -6.49 3.81 -29.96
CA THR A 39 -5.36 4.33 -29.21
C THR A 39 -4.44 3.15 -28.93
N THR A 40 -3.22 3.20 -29.46
CA THR A 40 -2.17 2.21 -29.17
C THR A 40 -1.13 2.85 -28.28
N GLU A 41 -0.77 2.16 -27.20
CA GLU A 41 0.33 2.54 -26.33
C GLU A 41 1.53 1.65 -26.67
N LYS A 42 2.72 2.25 -26.79
CA LYS A 42 3.94 1.48 -27.06
C LYS A 42 4.32 0.69 -25.80
N PRO A 43 4.59 -0.63 -25.91
CA PRO A 43 4.99 -1.41 -24.76
C PRO A 43 6.33 -0.91 -24.23
N VAL A 44 6.35 -0.44 -22.99
CA VAL A 44 7.57 -0.02 -22.29
C VAL A 44 8.02 -1.16 -21.38
N LYS A 45 9.30 -1.56 -21.51
CA LYS A 45 9.91 -2.48 -20.55
C LYS A 45 10.08 -1.76 -19.23
N LYS A 46 9.18 -2.01 -18.29
CA LYS A 46 9.25 -1.51 -16.91
C LYS A 46 9.40 -2.69 -15.96
N THR A 47 10.31 -2.58 -15.02
CA THR A 47 10.49 -3.58 -13.96
C THR A 47 9.29 -3.55 -13.03
N LEU A 48 8.59 -4.68 -12.92
CA LEU A 48 7.48 -4.84 -11.98
C LEU A 48 8.04 -5.15 -10.60
N SER A 49 7.92 -4.21 -9.66
CA SER A 49 8.33 -4.41 -8.28
C SER A 49 7.29 -5.26 -7.54
N HIS A 50 7.65 -6.51 -7.25
CA HIS A 50 6.85 -7.40 -6.42
C HIS A 50 7.11 -7.11 -4.94
N PHE A 51 6.15 -6.45 -4.29
CA PHE A 51 6.19 -6.26 -2.84
C PHE A 51 5.44 -7.40 -2.14
N ILE A 52 6.18 -8.25 -1.43
CA ILE A 52 5.60 -9.28 -0.57
C ILE A 52 5.36 -8.65 0.80
N LYS A 53 4.11 -8.59 1.23
CA LYS A 53 3.71 -8.14 2.58
C LYS A 53 3.45 -9.37 3.44
N GLY A 54 4.10 -9.45 4.59
CA GLY A 54 3.83 -10.45 5.61
C GLY A 54 3.30 -9.77 6.85
N ASP A 55 2.17 -10.25 7.35
CA ASP A 55 1.59 -9.79 8.61
C ASP A 55 2.13 -10.63 9.77
N GLY A 56 2.48 -9.97 10.86
CA GLY A 56 3.02 -10.62 12.05
C GLY A 56 2.68 -9.83 13.31
N MET A 57 2.38 -10.55 14.39
CA MET A 57 2.12 -9.96 15.69
C MET A 57 3.43 -9.82 16.46
N ILE A 58 3.73 -8.62 16.94
CA ILE A 58 4.93 -8.36 17.74
C ILE A 58 4.66 -8.85 19.17
N THR A 59 5.44 -9.84 19.62
CA THR A 59 5.41 -10.34 20.99
C THR A 59 6.64 -9.85 21.78
N PRO A 60 6.50 -9.58 23.09
CA PRO A 60 7.62 -9.17 23.91
C PRO A 60 8.65 -10.30 23.99
N ARG A 61 9.94 -9.96 23.82
CA ARG A 61 11.05 -10.93 23.82
C ARG A 61 11.15 -11.76 25.09
N GLN A 62 10.77 -11.19 26.24
CA GLN A 62 10.80 -11.85 27.53
C GLN A 62 9.76 -11.22 28.44
N MET A 63 8.93 -12.04 29.07
CA MET A 63 7.93 -11.63 30.05
C MET A 63 8.21 -12.35 31.36
N THR A 64 8.48 -11.60 32.42
CA THR A 64 8.77 -12.16 33.74
C THR A 64 7.68 -11.68 34.69
N ALA A 65 6.87 -12.61 35.21
CA ALA A 65 5.93 -12.31 36.27
C ALA A 65 6.70 -12.24 37.60
N LEU A 66 6.56 -11.12 38.33
CA LEU A 66 7.07 -11.03 39.69
C LEU A 66 6.03 -11.67 40.62
N VAL A 67 6.31 -12.87 41.12
CA VAL A 67 5.44 -13.58 42.07
C VAL A 67 6.11 -13.54 43.45
N ASN A 68 5.35 -13.23 44.49
CA ASN A 68 5.82 -13.24 45.87
C ASN A 68 5.66 -14.64 46.45
N GLU A 69 6.72 -15.44 46.42
CA GLU A 69 6.73 -16.80 46.99
C GLU A 69 6.76 -16.80 48.53
N SER A 70 7.21 -15.71 49.15
CA SER A 70 7.43 -15.62 50.60
C SER A 70 6.17 -15.23 51.40
N GLY A 71 5.06 -14.87 50.74
CA GLY A 71 3.82 -14.45 51.40
C GLY A 71 3.93 -13.17 52.23
N TRP A 72 5.03 -12.42 52.11
CA TRP A 72 5.30 -11.21 52.89
C TRP A 72 4.50 -10.03 52.37
N LYS A 73 4.01 -9.17 53.27
CA LYS A 73 3.33 -7.93 52.86
C LYS A 73 4.33 -7.01 52.17
N ALA A 74 3.95 -6.49 51.00
CA ALA A 74 4.69 -5.43 50.33
C ALA A 74 4.57 -4.15 51.16
N ALA A 75 5.70 -3.63 51.65
CA ALA A 75 5.73 -2.42 52.47
C ALA A 75 5.64 -1.17 51.58
N LYS A 76 6.39 -1.15 50.47
CA LYS A 76 6.36 -0.08 49.46
C LYS A 76 6.66 -0.62 48.07
N VAL A 77 5.86 -0.18 47.09
CA VAL A 77 6.12 -0.38 45.66
C VAL A 77 6.81 0.88 45.15
N HIS A 78 8.01 0.74 44.61
CA HIS A 78 8.86 1.86 44.20
C HIS A 78 8.74 2.22 42.71
N VAL A 79 7.82 1.58 41.99
CA VAL A 79 7.65 1.70 40.54
C VAL A 79 6.20 1.91 40.18
N HIS A 80 5.95 2.74 39.17
CA HIS A 80 4.61 3.02 38.65
C HIS A 80 4.21 2.04 37.55
N ASP A 81 2.91 1.92 37.30
CA ASP A 81 2.38 1.12 36.21
C ASP A 81 2.94 1.62 34.87
N ASN A 82 3.53 0.70 34.09
CA ASN A 82 4.21 0.94 32.79
C ASN A 82 5.58 1.66 32.83
N GLU A 83 6.24 1.72 33.98
CA GLU A 83 7.58 2.31 34.09
C GLU A 83 8.69 1.40 33.52
N ARG A 84 9.67 1.98 32.81
CA ARG A 84 10.85 1.24 32.32
C ARG A 84 11.85 1.01 33.44
N VAL A 85 11.97 -0.23 33.90
CA VAL A 85 12.88 -0.64 34.98
C VAL A 85 14.16 -1.27 34.45
N LYS A 86 15.28 -1.07 35.15
CA LYS A 86 16.58 -1.66 34.80
C LYS A 86 16.87 -2.91 35.64
N LYS A 87 17.69 -3.82 35.12
CA LYS A 87 18.17 -4.99 35.87
C LYS A 87 18.92 -4.52 37.13
N GLY A 88 18.46 -4.95 38.30
CA GLY A 88 19.04 -4.59 39.61
C GLY A 88 18.33 -3.43 40.32
N GLN A 89 17.29 -2.84 39.75
CA GLN A 89 16.46 -1.85 40.43
C GLN A 89 15.52 -2.53 41.42
N VAL A 90 15.42 -1.98 42.63
CA VAL A 90 14.48 -2.46 43.66
C VAL A 90 13.07 -2.06 43.25
N LEU A 91 12.22 -3.05 42.95
CA LEU A 91 10.83 -2.85 42.52
C LEU A 91 9.87 -2.79 43.71
N ILE A 92 10.06 -3.69 44.67
CA ILE A 92 9.20 -3.88 45.84
C ILE A 92 10.10 -4.07 47.05
N THR A 93 9.84 -3.29 48.10
CA THR A 93 10.44 -3.52 49.42
C THR A 93 9.44 -4.28 50.26
N PHE A 94 9.77 -5.52 50.64
CA PHE A 94 8.96 -6.34 51.54
C PHE A 94 9.29 -6.01 52.99
N ASP A 95 8.30 -6.09 53.88
CA ASP A 95 8.50 -5.87 55.31
C ASP A 95 9.32 -7.03 55.91
N SER A 96 10.60 -6.80 56.17
CA SER A 96 11.56 -7.81 56.65
C SER A 96 11.66 -7.91 58.17
N THR A 97 10.77 -7.24 58.93
CA THR A 97 10.81 -7.23 60.41
C THR A 97 10.79 -8.63 61.03
N LYS A 98 9.98 -9.56 60.48
CA LYS A 98 9.96 -10.96 60.94
C LYS A 98 11.22 -11.74 60.59
N ALA A 99 11.80 -11.50 59.42
CA ALA A 99 13.02 -12.18 58.97
C ALA A 99 14.24 -11.74 59.79
N GLN A 100 14.31 -10.45 60.15
CA GLN A 100 15.38 -9.93 61.02
C GLN A 100 15.31 -10.51 62.43
N GLN A 101 14.11 -10.65 63.01
CA GLN A 101 13.94 -11.28 64.32
C GLN A 101 14.36 -12.75 64.30
N GLN A 102 14.00 -13.50 63.25
CA GLN A 102 14.41 -14.91 63.13
C GLN A 102 15.92 -15.07 62.93
N LEU A 103 16.57 -14.17 62.19
CA LEU A 103 18.02 -14.16 62.05
C LEU A 103 18.71 -13.85 63.38
N LEU A 104 18.22 -12.87 64.13
CA LEU A 104 18.75 -12.51 65.46
C LEU A 104 18.59 -13.65 66.47
N ASP A 105 17.46 -14.36 66.45
CA ASP A 105 17.21 -15.51 67.33
C ASP A 105 18.13 -16.70 66.98
N GLU A 106 18.41 -16.94 65.69
CA GLU A 106 19.35 -17.98 65.27
C GLU A 106 20.82 -17.60 65.55
N GLU A 107 21.21 -16.34 65.38
CA GLU A 107 22.54 -15.84 65.76
C GLU A 107 22.76 -15.88 67.28
N ALA A 108 21.72 -15.62 68.08
CA ALA A 108 21.79 -15.71 69.54
C ALA A 108 21.81 -17.17 70.06
N ARG A 109 21.52 -18.14 69.19
CA ARG A 109 21.46 -19.57 69.52
C ARG A 109 22.75 -20.32 69.12
N LEU A 110 23.67 -19.67 68.42
CA LEU A 110 25.05 -20.12 68.17
C LEU A 110 25.98 -19.72 69.32
#